data_AF-A0A0R1E8K2-F1
#
_entry.id   AF-A0A0R1E8K2-F1
#
_cell.length_a   1.000
_cell.length_b   1.000
_cell.length_c   1.000
_cell.angle_alpha   90.00
_cell.angle_beta   90.00
_cell.angle_gamma   90.00
#
_symmetry.space_group_name_H-M   'P 1'
#
loop_
_entity.id
_entity.type
_entity.pdbx_description
1 polymer ?
#
loop_
_entity_poly.entity_id
_entity_poly.type
_entity_poly.pdbx_seq_one_letter_code
_entity_poly.pdbx_strand_id
1 'polypeptide(L)'
;PVQTLPIKSEYLKTCLGTIQEKTISSKQDFLNIKLIIYMDALQSLISLRSRQMQKVELSGITEKIENDIRHRFADPNVAKKGTRTNFSSEKALTHFIVMSLLISEKFEVDINVLSRALATSKARIKQYAHIVNALPKSNSDILSLRLPSKVPPLKSGRRFQRKK
;
A
#
# COMPACT_ATOMS: atom_id res chain seq x y z
N PRO A 1 -6.94 -3.94 -23.75
CA PRO A 1 -7.90 -3.09 -23.00
C PRO A 1 -7.72 -3.30 -21.47
N VAL A 2 -7.93 -2.30 -20.60
CA VAL A 2 -7.83 -2.46 -19.13
C VAL A 2 -8.65 -3.66 -18.62
N GLN A 3 -9.77 -3.94 -19.28
CA GLN A 3 -10.71 -5.02 -18.97
C GLN A 3 -10.11 -6.42 -19.13
N THR A 4 -9.00 -6.60 -19.86
CA THR A 4 -8.33 -7.90 -20.05
C THR A 4 -7.22 -8.17 -19.03
N LEU A 5 -6.88 -7.20 -18.18
CA LEU A 5 -5.87 -7.41 -17.13
C LEU A 5 -6.49 -8.16 -15.95
N PRO A 6 -5.76 -9.09 -15.29
CA PRO A 6 -6.27 -9.88 -14.17
C PRO A 6 -6.37 -9.08 -12.85
N ILE A 7 -6.56 -7.76 -12.93
CA ILE A 7 -6.77 -6.88 -11.78
C ILE A 7 -8.22 -7.01 -11.34
N LYS A 8 -8.45 -7.39 -10.08
CA LYS A 8 -9.82 -7.55 -9.54
C LYS A 8 -10.41 -6.24 -9.01
N SER A 9 -9.55 -5.32 -8.60
CA SER A 9 -9.95 -4.09 -7.93
C SER A 9 -10.43 -3.02 -8.91
N GLU A 10 -11.70 -2.65 -8.83
CA GLU A 10 -12.27 -1.55 -9.64
C GLU A 10 -11.58 -0.20 -9.37
N TYR A 11 -11.14 0.03 -8.14
CA TYR A 11 -10.32 1.19 -7.79
C TYR A 11 -9.02 1.24 -8.61
N LEU A 12 -8.28 0.12 -8.65
CA LEU A 12 -7.01 0.05 -9.39
C LEU A 12 -7.22 0.10 -10.90
N LYS A 13 -8.30 -0.49 -11.42
CA LYS A 13 -8.68 -0.36 -12.84
C LYS A 13 -8.97 1.10 -13.20
N THR A 14 -9.66 1.83 -12.33
CA THR A 14 -9.95 3.25 -12.53
C THR A 14 -8.65 4.05 -12.58
N CYS A 15 -7.76 3.87 -11.60
CA CYS A 15 -6.44 4.50 -11.60
C CYS A 15 -5.64 4.19 -12.87
N LEU A 16 -5.68 2.95 -13.34
CA LEU A 16 -4.98 2.55 -14.57
C LEU A 16 -5.61 3.17 -15.82
N GLY A 17 -6.95 3.22 -15.89
CA GLY A 17 -7.68 3.88 -16.96
C GLY A 17 -7.29 5.35 -17.09
N THR A 18 -7.27 6.09 -15.97
CA THR A 18 -6.86 7.51 -15.95
C THR A 18 -5.42 7.71 -16.45
N ILE A 19 -4.52 6.75 -16.20
CA ILE A 19 -3.14 6.82 -16.72
C ILE A 19 -3.10 6.49 -18.22
N GLN A 20 -3.89 5.51 -18.68
CA GLN A 20 -3.90 5.08 -20.08
C GLN A 20 -4.63 6.04 -21.02
N GLU A 21 -5.61 6.80 -20.51
CA GLU A 21 -6.28 7.88 -21.24
C GLU A 21 -5.31 9.02 -21.57
N LYS A 22 -4.26 9.18 -20.76
CA LYS A 22 -3.15 10.10 -21.04
C LYS A 22 -2.13 9.38 -21.93
N THR A 23 -1.55 10.09 -22.91
CA THR A 23 -0.42 9.54 -23.67
C THR A 23 0.73 9.25 -22.71
N ILE A 24 1.03 7.97 -22.48
CA ILE A 24 2.12 7.52 -21.60
C ILE A 24 3.43 8.04 -22.17
N SER A 25 3.92 9.13 -21.61
CA SER A 25 5.04 9.89 -22.15
C SER A 25 6.14 10.09 -21.11
N SER A 26 5.83 9.92 -19.83
CA SER A 26 6.78 10.15 -18.74
C SER A 26 7.23 8.84 -18.07
N LYS A 27 8.44 8.87 -17.50
CA LYS A 27 8.94 7.80 -16.61
C LYS A 27 8.03 7.60 -15.39
N GLN A 28 7.35 8.66 -14.96
CA GLN A 28 6.44 8.63 -13.81
C GLN A 28 5.19 7.79 -14.11
N ASP A 29 4.65 7.87 -15.32
CA ASP A 29 3.48 7.08 -15.74
C ASP A 29 3.80 5.59 -15.69
N PHE A 30 4.97 5.18 -16.21
CA PHE A 30 5.45 3.81 -16.11
C PHE A 30 5.65 3.36 -14.66
N LEU A 31 6.13 4.26 -13.78
CA LEU A 31 6.29 3.96 -12.36
C LEU A 31 4.93 3.78 -11.68
N ASN A 32 3.95 4.63 -11.99
CA ASN A 32 2.59 4.52 -11.47
C ASN A 32 1.92 3.22 -11.91
N ILE A 33 2.11 2.79 -13.16
CA ILE A 33 1.63 1.48 -13.64
C ILE A 33 2.27 0.34 -12.84
N LYS A 34 3.59 0.39 -12.61
CA LYS A 34 4.28 -0.61 -11.77
C LYS A 34 3.74 -0.62 -10.34
N LEU A 35 3.46 0.55 -9.77
CA LEU A 35 2.84 0.66 -8.45
C LEU A 35 1.45 0.02 -8.43
N ILE A 36 0.61 0.26 -9.45
CA ILE A 36 -0.73 -0.33 -9.54
C ILE A 36 -0.65 -1.86 -9.58
N ILE A 37 0.27 -2.44 -10.36
CA ILE A 37 0.48 -3.89 -10.41
C ILE A 37 0.91 -4.42 -9.03
N TYR A 38 1.79 -3.70 -8.33
CA TYR A 38 2.20 -4.07 -6.98
C TYR A 38 1.05 -3.99 -5.97
N MET A 39 0.22 -2.94 -6.08
CA MET A 39 -0.94 -2.72 -5.21
C MET A 39 -2.01 -3.80 -5.37
N ASP A 40 -2.21 -4.34 -6.58
CA ASP A 40 -3.15 -5.44 -6.81
C ASP A 40 -2.76 -6.68 -5.99
N ALA A 41 -1.48 -7.08 -6.05
CA ALA A 41 -0.97 -8.17 -5.24
C ALA A 41 -1.05 -7.89 -3.72
N LEU A 42 -0.81 -6.65 -3.29
CA LEU A 42 -0.99 -6.25 -1.88
C LEU A 42 -2.45 -6.30 -1.43
N GLN A 43 -3.38 -5.89 -2.28
CA GLN A 43 -4.82 -5.93 -1.97
C GLN A 43 -5.30 -7.36 -1.76
N SER A 44 -4.82 -8.30 -2.58
CA SER A 44 -5.07 -9.73 -2.35
C SER A 44 -4.45 -10.24 -1.06
N LEU A 45 -3.25 -9.78 -0.69
CA LEU A 45 -2.64 -10.13 0.60
C LEU A 45 -3.46 -9.59 1.79
N ILE A 46 -3.97 -8.36 1.70
CA ILE A 46 -4.81 -7.74 2.74
C ILE A 46 -6.12 -8.51 2.92
N SER A 47 -6.76 -8.89 1.81
CA SER A 47 -8.04 -9.62 1.80
C SER A 47 -7.90 -11.14 1.97
N LEU A 48 -6.66 -11.66 2.02
CA LEU A 48 -6.40 -13.09 2.08
C LEU A 48 -6.98 -13.71 3.35
N ARG A 49 -7.93 -14.63 3.21
CA ARG A 49 -8.47 -15.39 4.35
C ARG A 49 -7.53 -16.51 4.80
N SER A 50 -6.78 -17.10 3.86
CA SER A 50 -5.81 -18.16 4.14
C SER A 50 -4.71 -17.68 5.09
N ARG A 51 -4.23 -18.59 5.94
CA ARG A 51 -3.02 -18.37 6.75
C ARG A 51 -1.74 -18.65 5.97
N GLN A 52 -1.82 -19.28 4.80
CA GLN A 52 -0.65 -19.66 4.01
C GLN A 52 -0.60 -18.83 2.71
N MET A 53 0.46 -18.04 2.54
CA MET A 53 0.69 -17.17 1.38
C MET A 53 1.36 -17.91 0.20
N GLN A 54 2.00 -19.06 0.44
CA GLN A 54 2.79 -19.76 -0.58
C GLN A 54 1.94 -20.40 -1.69
N LYS A 55 0.73 -20.85 -1.37
CA LYS A 55 -0.13 -21.60 -2.30
C LYS A 55 -1.20 -20.73 -2.96
N VAL A 56 -1.16 -19.42 -2.71
CA VAL A 56 -2.19 -18.50 -3.15
C VAL A 56 -1.58 -17.52 -4.13
N GLU A 57 -2.21 -17.44 -5.29
CA GLU A 57 -1.96 -16.42 -6.31
C GLU A 57 -2.46 -15.07 -5.79
N LEU A 58 -1.59 -14.06 -5.82
CA LEU A 58 -1.92 -12.74 -5.29
C LEU A 58 -2.46 -11.83 -6.38
N SER A 59 -1.86 -11.81 -7.57
CA SER A 59 -2.26 -10.90 -8.65
C SER A 59 -2.43 -11.61 -9.98
N GLY A 60 -1.65 -12.67 -10.23
CA GLY A 60 -1.67 -13.37 -11.52
C GLY A 60 -1.06 -12.57 -12.69
N ILE A 61 -0.56 -11.37 -12.43
CA ILE A 61 0.17 -10.56 -13.43
C ILE A 61 1.61 -11.04 -13.57
N THR A 62 2.32 -11.23 -12.46
CA THR A 62 3.72 -11.69 -12.47
C THR A 62 4.14 -12.31 -11.15
N GLU A 63 4.67 -13.54 -11.22
CA GLU A 63 5.20 -14.26 -10.05
C GLU A 63 6.32 -13.50 -9.32
N LYS A 64 7.08 -12.66 -10.04
CA LYS A 64 8.18 -11.89 -9.45
C LYS A 64 7.69 -10.96 -8.34
N ILE A 65 6.59 -10.26 -8.58
CA ILE A 65 5.99 -9.35 -7.58
C ILE A 65 5.39 -10.15 -6.43
N GLU A 66 4.76 -11.28 -6.72
CA GLU A 66 4.20 -12.12 -5.67
C GLU A 66 5.27 -12.69 -4.74
N ASN A 67 6.37 -13.18 -5.30
CA ASN A 67 7.51 -13.69 -4.53
C ASN A 67 8.18 -12.59 -3.71
N ASP A 68 8.30 -11.39 -4.29
CA ASP A 68 8.77 -10.20 -3.59
C ASP A 68 7.88 -9.86 -2.39
N ILE A 69 6.56 -9.86 -2.56
CA ILE A 69 5.60 -9.59 -1.48
C ILE A 69 5.66 -10.68 -0.41
N ARG A 70 5.67 -11.97 -0.80
CA ARG A 70 5.79 -13.09 0.15
C ARG A 70 7.06 -12.99 1.00
N HIS A 71 8.15 -12.47 0.44
CA HIS A 71 9.39 -12.27 1.18
C HIS A 71 9.35 -11.02 2.06
N ARG A 72 8.99 -9.85 1.51
CA ARG A 72 9.03 -8.57 2.23
C ARG A 72 7.97 -8.46 3.32
N PHE A 73 6.81 -9.11 3.16
CA PHE A 73 5.70 -9.05 4.10
C PHE A 73 5.61 -10.28 5.01
N ALA A 74 6.59 -11.19 4.94
CA ALA A 74 6.73 -12.26 5.92
C ALA A 74 6.98 -11.68 7.32
N ASP A 75 6.36 -12.29 8.32
CA ASP A 75 6.60 -11.97 9.72
C ASP A 75 7.97 -12.53 10.13
N PRO A 76 8.94 -11.70 10.54
CA PRO A 76 10.27 -12.16 10.91
C PRO A 76 10.26 -13.03 12.17
N ASN A 77 9.21 -12.94 13.00
CA ASN A 77 9.10 -13.68 14.25
C ASN A 77 8.47 -15.07 14.06
N VAL A 78 8.04 -15.41 12.85
CA VAL A 78 7.40 -16.70 12.56
C VAL A 78 8.32 -17.59 11.74
N ALA A 79 8.75 -18.71 12.34
CA ALA A 79 9.63 -19.68 11.70
C ALA A 79 9.03 -20.33 10.44
N LYS A 80 7.69 -20.48 10.39
CA LYS A 80 7.01 -21.11 9.27
C LYS A 80 6.90 -20.14 8.08
N LYS A 81 7.73 -20.37 7.07
CA LYS A 81 7.78 -19.59 5.82
C LYS A 81 6.39 -19.40 5.19
N GLY A 82 6.09 -18.16 4.83
CA GLY A 82 4.86 -17.78 4.13
C GLY A 82 3.61 -17.77 4.99
N THR A 83 3.73 -17.91 6.31
CA THR A 83 2.58 -17.76 7.20
C THR A 83 2.14 -16.30 7.21
N ARG A 84 0.89 -16.03 6.82
CA ARG A 84 0.25 -14.73 6.96
C ARG A 84 -0.09 -14.50 8.43
N THR A 85 0.40 -13.41 8.98
CA THR A 85 0.03 -12.93 10.31
C THR A 85 -0.65 -11.57 10.24
N ASN A 86 -1.03 -11.05 11.41
CA ASN A 86 -1.47 -9.66 11.51
C ASN A 86 -0.38 -8.70 11.04
N PHE A 87 0.90 -8.95 11.40
CA PHE A 87 2.03 -8.16 10.92
C PHE A 87 2.06 -8.03 9.39
N SER A 88 1.91 -9.15 8.68
CA SER A 88 1.89 -9.16 7.20
C SER A 88 0.79 -8.25 6.65
N SER A 89 -0.42 -8.38 7.20
CA SER A 89 -1.62 -7.68 6.72
C SER A 89 -1.58 -6.19 7.05
N GLU A 90 -1.07 -5.84 8.23
CA GLU A 90 -0.92 -4.46 8.70
C GLU A 90 0.19 -3.72 7.95
N LYS A 91 1.32 -4.39 7.73
CA LYS A 91 2.40 -3.87 6.90
C LYS A 91 1.89 -3.65 5.47
N ALA A 92 1.14 -4.59 4.90
CA ALA A 92 0.55 -4.48 3.56
C ALA A 92 -0.43 -3.30 3.46
N LEU A 93 -1.33 -3.16 4.44
CA LEU A 93 -2.27 -2.03 4.52
C LEU A 93 -1.53 -0.69 4.57
N THR A 94 -0.48 -0.58 5.39
CA THR A 94 0.32 0.63 5.51
C THR A 94 0.98 1.01 4.16
N HIS A 95 1.56 0.02 3.47
CA HIS A 95 2.16 0.23 2.15
C HIS A 95 1.12 0.62 1.10
N PHE A 96 -0.06 -0.01 1.13
CA PHE A 96 -1.14 0.31 0.21
C PHE A 96 -1.61 1.76 0.37
N ILE A 97 -1.74 2.27 1.60
CA ILE A 97 -2.09 3.66 1.87
C ILE A 97 -1.07 4.61 1.25
N VAL A 98 0.23 4.36 1.47
CA VAL A 98 1.31 5.19 0.90
C VAL A 98 1.26 5.19 -0.62
N MET A 99 1.14 4.03 -1.25
CA MET A 99 1.09 3.94 -2.72
C MET A 99 -0.15 4.62 -3.29
N SER A 100 -1.30 4.53 -2.60
CA SER A 100 -2.51 5.23 -3.00
C SER A 100 -2.30 6.75 -3.01
N LEU A 101 -1.60 7.29 -2.00
CA LEU A 101 -1.23 8.70 -1.95
C LEU A 101 -0.25 9.06 -3.08
N LEU A 102 0.74 8.21 -3.37
CA LEU A 102 1.75 8.48 -4.41
C LEU A 102 1.19 8.48 -5.84
N ILE A 103 0.18 7.65 -6.12
CA ILE A 103 -0.48 7.62 -7.43
C ILE A 103 -1.43 8.80 -7.61
N SER A 104 -1.96 9.35 -6.51
CA SER A 104 -2.80 10.54 -6.53
C SER A 104 -1.97 11.80 -6.82
N GLU A 105 -2.41 12.60 -7.80
CA GLU A 105 -1.71 13.82 -8.23
C GLU A 105 -1.48 14.85 -7.11
N LYS A 106 -2.37 14.87 -6.10
CA LYS A 106 -2.31 15.82 -4.98
C LYS A 106 -1.81 15.17 -3.68
N PHE A 107 -1.35 13.94 -3.73
CA PHE A 107 -1.07 13.14 -2.53
C PHE A 107 -2.28 13.06 -1.58
N GLU A 108 -3.47 12.95 -2.17
CA GLU A 108 -4.75 12.97 -1.46
C GLU A 108 -5.60 11.77 -1.85
N VAL A 109 -6.20 11.11 -0.87
CA VAL A 109 -7.04 9.94 -1.08
C VAL A 109 -8.24 9.97 -0.14
N ASP A 110 -9.43 9.68 -0.69
CA ASP A 110 -10.66 9.53 0.09
C ASP A 110 -10.69 8.17 0.82
N ILE A 111 -10.87 8.23 2.14
CA ILE A 111 -10.98 7.06 3.02
C ILE A 111 -12.19 6.19 2.64
N ASN A 112 -13.28 6.78 2.15
CA ASN A 112 -14.46 6.04 1.68
C ASN A 112 -14.14 5.16 0.48
N VAL A 113 -13.27 5.64 -0.41
CA VAL A 113 -12.82 4.88 -1.58
C VAL A 113 -11.91 3.73 -1.13
N LEU A 114 -10.93 4.01 -0.27
CA LEU A 114 -10.04 2.96 0.27
C LEU A 114 -10.78 1.91 1.09
N SER A 115 -11.74 2.33 1.92
CA SER A 115 -12.54 1.43 2.75
C SER A 115 -13.32 0.42 1.91
N ARG A 116 -13.92 0.90 0.80
CA ARG A 116 -14.59 0.04 -0.18
C ARG A 116 -13.63 -0.86 -0.93
N ALA A 117 -12.52 -0.31 -1.44
CA ALA A 117 -11.53 -1.07 -2.20
C ALA A 117 -10.90 -2.21 -1.38
N LEU A 118 -10.56 -1.94 -0.12
CA LEU A 118 -9.86 -2.89 0.75
C LEU A 118 -10.79 -3.73 1.64
N ALA A 119 -12.11 -3.55 1.53
CA ALA A 119 -13.10 -4.14 2.43
C ALA A 119 -12.70 -3.99 3.92
N THR A 120 -12.19 -2.82 4.28
CA THR A 120 -11.59 -2.54 5.60
C THR A 120 -12.26 -1.33 6.24
N SER A 121 -12.40 -1.33 7.57
CA SER A 121 -13.04 -0.22 8.28
C SER A 121 -12.25 1.09 8.17
N LYS A 122 -12.97 2.23 8.12
CA LYS A 122 -12.36 3.57 8.12
C LYS A 122 -11.45 3.79 9.32
N ALA A 123 -11.84 3.30 10.50
CA ALA A 123 -11.06 3.43 11.72
C ALA A 123 -9.69 2.75 11.61
N ARG A 124 -9.67 1.53 11.04
CA ARG A 124 -8.42 0.80 10.78
C ARG A 124 -7.56 1.56 9.78
N ILE A 125 -8.13 2.07 8.69
CA ILE A 125 -7.39 2.89 7.72
C ILE A 125 -6.78 4.13 8.38
N LYS A 126 -7.55 4.86 9.19
CA LYS A 126 -7.06 6.05 9.94
C LYS A 126 -5.92 5.70 10.89
N GLN A 127 -5.99 4.56 11.57
CA GLN A 127 -4.94 4.08 12.47
C GLN A 127 -3.59 3.87 11.74
N TYR A 128 -3.59 3.20 10.59
CA TYR A 128 -2.35 2.97 9.83
C TYR A 128 -1.92 4.19 9.01
N ALA A 129 -2.86 5.05 8.60
CA ALA A 129 -2.55 6.33 7.94
C ALA A 129 -1.72 7.25 8.86
N HIS A 130 -1.99 7.24 10.16
CA HIS A 130 -1.21 7.99 11.14
C HIS A 130 0.27 7.56 11.17
N ILE A 131 0.57 6.26 11.00
CA ILE A 131 1.95 5.73 11.00
C ILE A 131 2.77 6.35 9.86
N VAL A 132 2.14 6.65 8.72
CA VAL A 132 2.78 7.21 7.53
C VAL A 132 2.61 8.72 7.41
N ASN A 133 2.17 9.38 8.50
CA ASN A 133 1.90 10.81 8.57
C ASN A 133 0.89 11.30 7.51
N ALA A 134 -0.02 10.42 7.08
CA ALA A 134 -1.15 10.77 6.25
C ALA A 134 -2.30 11.22 7.15
N LEU A 135 -2.56 12.52 7.17
CA LEU A 135 -3.51 13.13 8.10
C LEU A 135 -4.80 13.49 7.37
N PRO A 136 -5.97 13.29 8.02
CA PRO A 136 -7.23 13.74 7.47
C PRO A 136 -7.24 15.27 7.37
N LYS A 137 -7.78 15.79 6.26
CA LYS A 137 -8.07 17.21 6.15
C LYS A 137 -9.21 17.58 7.11
N SER A 138 -9.19 18.83 7.58
CA SER A 138 -10.20 19.35 8.51
C SER A 138 -11.61 19.09 7.98
N ASN A 139 -12.45 18.43 8.79
CA ASN A 139 -13.84 18.10 8.49
C ASN A 139 -14.04 17.30 7.18
N SER A 140 -13.07 16.51 6.75
CA SER A 140 -13.26 15.63 5.59
C SER A 140 -12.67 14.22 5.79
N ASP A 141 -13.20 13.27 5.02
CA ASP A 141 -12.69 11.90 4.93
C ASP A 141 -11.50 11.80 3.94
N ILE A 142 -10.86 12.91 3.58
CA ILE A 142 -9.70 12.94 2.67
C ILE A 142 -8.43 12.86 3.51
N LEU A 143 -7.64 11.80 3.30
CA LEU A 143 -6.26 11.72 3.78
C LEU A 143 -5.36 12.50 2.85
N SER A 144 -4.45 13.28 3.43
CA SER A 144 -3.41 14.00 2.69
C SER A 144 -2.04 13.70 3.29
N LEU A 145 -1.05 13.47 2.44
CA LEU A 145 0.34 13.37 2.90
C LEU A 145 0.80 14.77 3.29
N ARG A 146 0.92 15.05 4.60
CA ARG A 146 1.52 16.29 5.07
C ARG A 146 2.99 16.06 5.32
N LEU A 147 3.83 16.69 4.50
CA LEU A 147 5.24 16.85 4.86
C LEU A 147 5.30 17.76 6.09
N PRO A 148 6.01 17.37 7.17
CA PRO A 148 6.18 18.24 8.32
C PRO A 148 6.87 19.53 7.87
N SER A 149 6.21 20.67 8.05
CA SER A 149 6.73 21.99 7.67
C SER A 149 7.99 22.38 8.46
N LYS A 150 8.19 21.74 9.62
CA LYS A 150 9.43 21.75 10.39
C LYS A 150 9.75 20.30 10.75
N VAL A 151 10.92 19.82 10.32
CA VAL A 151 11.47 18.57 10.85
C VAL A 151 11.62 18.77 12.36
N PRO A 152 10.95 17.98 13.23
CA PRO A 152 11.16 18.09 14.65
C PRO A 152 12.67 17.90 14.90
N PRO A 153 13.34 18.80 15.65
CA PRO A 153 14.74 18.61 15.96
C PRO A 153 14.89 17.22 16.56
N LEU A 154 15.79 16.42 15.99
CA LEU A 154 16.15 15.13 16.56
C LEU A 154 16.48 15.40 18.03
N LYS A 155 15.78 14.72 18.95
CA LYS A 155 16.08 14.84 20.38
C LYS A 155 17.58 14.57 20.52
N SER A 156 18.34 15.60 20.89
CA SER A 156 19.76 15.49 21.21
C SER A 156 19.86 14.65 22.48
N GLY A 157 19.79 13.33 22.33
CA GLY A 157 19.44 12.44 23.43
C GLY A 157 19.86 11.00 23.18
N ARG A 158 21.10 10.72 23.61
CA ARG A 158 21.82 9.44 23.67
C ARG A 158 22.45 8.99 22.35
N ARG A 159 23.75 9.29 22.22
CA ARG A 159 24.71 8.46 21.48
C ARG A 159 24.33 7.00 21.70
N PHE A 160 24.14 6.25 20.63
CA PHE A 160 24.13 4.79 20.68
C PHE A 160 25.42 4.35 21.37
N GLN A 161 25.37 4.09 22.67
CA GLN A 161 26.46 3.42 23.35
C GLN A 161 26.47 2.00 22.82
N ARG A 162 27.40 1.75 21.91
CA ARG A 162 27.83 0.41 21.54
C ARG A 162 28.22 -0.27 22.85
N LYS A 163 27.48 -1.29 23.28
CA LYS A 163 27.97 -2.19 24.32
C LYS A 163 29.27 -2.79 23.79
N LYS A 164 30.37 -2.53 24.49
CA LYS A 164 31.60 -3.32 24.36
C LYS A 164 31.36 -4.68 25.00
#